data_AF-A0A2P4S453-F1
#
_entry.id   AF-A0A2P4S453-F1
#
_cell.length_a   1.000
_cell.length_b   1.000
_cell.length_c   1.000
_cell.angle_alpha   90.00
_cell.angle_beta   90.00
_cell.angle_gamma   90.00
#
_symmetry.space_group_name_H-M   'P 1'
#
loop_
_entity.id
_entity.type
_entity.pdbx_description
1 polymer ?
#
loop_
_entity_poly.entity_id
_entity_poly.type
_entity_poly.pdbx_seq_one_letter_code
_entity_poly.pdbx_strand_id
1 'polypeptide(L)'
;MLSIHEFWNRKELTAGARELKGELYCLPCHDKMGVPICGACRRPIEGRVVNAMGKQWHVEHFVCAKCEKPFLGHRHYERKGLAYCETHYNQVRLHVFENSNFETH
;
A
#
# COMPACT_ATOMS: atom_id res chain seq x y z
N MET A 1 38.89 -23.25 -20.14
CA MET A 1 38.05 -22.03 -20.08
C MET A 1 36.77 -22.38 -19.35
N LEU A 2 36.80 -22.33 -18.02
CA LEU A 2 35.61 -22.53 -17.21
C LEU A 2 35.00 -21.14 -16.97
N SER A 3 33.90 -20.84 -17.65
CA SER A 3 33.15 -19.61 -17.44
C SER A 3 32.41 -19.71 -16.10
N ILE A 4 32.93 -19.00 -15.11
CA ILE A 4 32.54 -19.01 -13.69
C ILE A 4 31.20 -18.33 -13.37
N HIS A 5 30.26 -18.27 -14.32
CA HIS A 5 28.95 -17.63 -14.13
C HIS A 5 27.78 -18.62 -14.21
N GLU A 6 27.94 -19.81 -13.62
CA GLU A 6 26.89 -20.85 -13.60
C GLU A 6 26.56 -21.37 -12.19
N PHE A 7 26.74 -20.59 -11.11
CA PHE A 7 26.52 -21.13 -9.75
C PHE A 7 25.80 -20.25 -8.71
N TRP A 8 25.24 -19.09 -9.07
CA TRP A 8 24.41 -18.33 -8.13
C TRP A 8 23.00 -18.10 -8.66
N ASN A 9 22.07 -18.90 -8.11
CA ASN A 9 20.64 -18.62 -8.02
C ASN A 9 19.76 -19.05 -9.22
N ARG A 10 19.84 -20.31 -9.65
CA ARG A 10 18.71 -20.98 -10.31
C ARG A 10 17.62 -21.31 -9.28
N LYS A 11 16.99 -20.29 -8.70
CA LYS A 11 15.68 -20.49 -8.05
C LYS A 11 14.70 -20.56 -9.19
N GLU A 12 14.18 -21.76 -9.45
CA GLU A 12 13.04 -21.93 -10.34
C GLU A 12 12.01 -20.84 -10.02
N LEU A 13 11.55 -20.13 -11.06
CA LEU A 13 10.48 -19.17 -10.97
C LEU A 13 9.21 -19.96 -10.62
N THR A 14 9.05 -20.27 -9.33
CA THR A 14 7.85 -20.91 -8.78
C THR A 14 6.61 -20.08 -9.15
N ALA A 15 5.41 -20.64 -8.97
CA ALA A 15 4.13 -20.03 -9.32
C ALA A 15 3.85 -18.61 -8.75
N GLY A 16 4.73 -18.05 -7.92
CA GLY A 16 4.70 -16.68 -7.42
C GLY A 16 5.59 -15.66 -8.17
N ALA A 17 6.24 -16.03 -9.28
CA ALA A 17 6.99 -15.08 -10.10
C ALA A 17 6.08 -14.00 -10.70
N ARG A 18 6.56 -12.74 -10.74
CA ARG A 18 5.83 -11.62 -11.34
C ARG A 18 6.52 -11.17 -12.61
N GLU A 19 5.75 -11.01 -13.69
CA GLU A 19 6.23 -10.47 -14.95
C GLU A 19 6.30 -8.94 -14.87
N LEU A 20 7.41 -8.36 -15.32
CA LEU A 20 7.60 -6.92 -15.47
C LEU A 20 8.35 -6.65 -16.78
N LYS A 21 7.73 -5.91 -17.71
CA LYS A 21 8.31 -5.57 -19.03
C LYS A 21 8.76 -6.78 -19.86
N GLY A 22 8.07 -7.92 -19.74
CA GLY A 22 8.39 -9.15 -20.47
C GLY A 22 9.48 -10.01 -19.83
N GLU A 23 9.94 -9.68 -18.62
CA GLU A 23 10.85 -10.51 -17.83
C GLU A 23 10.22 -10.96 -16.52
N LEU A 24 10.52 -12.19 -16.10
CA LEU A 24 9.99 -12.78 -14.87
C LEU A 24 10.93 -12.54 -13.69
N TYR A 25 10.40 -11.95 -12.64
CA TYR A 25 11.14 -11.62 -11.44
C TYR A 25 10.61 -12.37 -10.22
N CYS A 26 11.55 -12.82 -9.37
CA CYS A 26 11.23 -13.37 -8.06
C CYS A 26 10.63 -12.28 -7.16
N LEU A 27 9.71 -12.61 -6.24
CA LEU A 27 9.11 -11.62 -5.32
C LEU A 27 10.15 -10.75 -4.57
N PRO A 28 11.24 -11.33 -4.01
CA PRO A 28 12.32 -10.53 -3.42
C PRO A 28 13.11 -9.66 -4.42
N CYS A 29 13.23 -10.11 -5.66
CA CYS A 29 13.96 -9.40 -6.72
C CYS A 29 13.16 -8.19 -7.20
N HIS A 30 11.85 -8.38 -7.35
CA HIS A 30 10.89 -7.36 -7.70
C HIS A 30 10.84 -6.23 -6.65
N ASP A 31 10.90 -6.57 -5.35
CA ASP A 31 10.92 -5.59 -4.26
C ASP A 31 12.19 -4.69 -4.30
N LYS A 32 13.34 -5.26 -4.68
CA LYS A 32 14.61 -4.52 -4.83
C LYS A 32 14.65 -3.57 -6.03
N MET A 33 13.74 -3.72 -6.99
CA MET A 33 13.71 -2.87 -8.19
C MET A 33 13.01 -1.53 -7.98
N GLY A 34 12.56 -1.22 -6.76
CA GLY A 34 11.90 0.05 -6.45
C GLY A 34 10.50 0.17 -7.06
N VAL A 35 9.89 -0.96 -7.44
CA VAL A 35 8.52 -0.96 -7.95
C VAL A 35 7.56 -0.76 -6.77
N PRO A 36 6.70 0.26 -6.80
CA PRO A 36 5.80 0.55 -5.69
C PRO A 36 4.84 -0.60 -5.43
N ILE A 37 4.76 -1.06 -4.18
CA ILE A 37 3.85 -2.15 -3.77
C ILE A 37 2.67 -1.56 -3.01
N CYS A 38 1.46 -1.95 -3.41
CA CYS A 38 0.26 -1.48 -2.74
C CYS A 38 0.12 -2.03 -1.32
N GLY A 39 -0.09 -1.13 -0.35
CA GLY A 39 -0.29 -1.46 1.06
C GLY A 39 -1.54 -2.31 1.34
N ALA A 40 -2.56 -2.27 0.46
CA ALA A 40 -3.80 -3.05 0.60
C ALA A 40 -3.69 -4.44 -0.04
N CYS A 41 -3.46 -4.50 -1.36
CA CYS A 41 -3.52 -5.76 -2.11
C CYS A 41 -2.16 -6.47 -2.25
N ARG A 42 -1.05 -5.86 -1.79
CA ARG A 42 0.32 -6.41 -1.88
C ARG A 42 0.77 -6.75 -3.31
N ARG A 43 0.16 -6.12 -4.32
CA ARG A 43 0.54 -6.23 -5.74
C ARG A 43 1.35 -5.01 -6.18
N PRO A 44 2.17 -5.13 -7.25
CA PRO A 44 2.88 -4.01 -7.83
C PRO A 44 1.89 -2.99 -8.35
N ILE A 45 2.20 -1.70 -8.22
CA ILE A 45 1.39 -0.62 -8.75
C ILE A 45 1.96 -0.26 -10.12
N GLU A 46 1.20 -0.58 -11.15
CA GLU A 46 1.48 -0.18 -12.53
C GLU A 46 0.79 1.15 -12.80
N GLY A 47 1.57 2.21 -13.07
CA GLY A 47 1.04 3.54 -13.37
C GLY A 47 0.93 4.47 -12.16
N ARG A 48 -0.26 5.05 -11.93
CA ARG A 48 -0.45 6.10 -10.90
C ARG A 48 -0.41 5.51 -9.49
N VAL A 49 0.48 6.05 -8.67
CA VAL A 49 0.67 5.70 -7.26
C VAL A 49 0.18 6.81 -6.34
N VAL A 50 -0.44 6.43 -5.23
CA VAL A 50 -0.73 7.31 -4.11
C VAL A 50 0.28 7.04 -3.00
N ASN A 51 1.04 8.07 -2.60
CA ASN A 51 1.95 8.00 -1.45
C ASN A 51 1.24 8.62 -0.24
N ALA A 52 0.87 7.80 0.74
CA ALA A 52 0.16 8.23 1.94
C ALA A 52 0.47 7.31 3.11
N MET A 53 0.53 7.86 4.33
CA MET A 53 0.70 7.09 5.57
C MET A 53 1.97 6.22 5.57
N GLY A 54 3.05 6.74 4.98
CA GLY A 54 4.33 6.03 4.83
C GLY A 54 4.29 4.79 3.91
N LYS A 55 3.22 4.62 3.14
CA LYS A 55 3.02 3.49 2.22
C LYS A 55 2.58 3.97 0.84
N GLN A 56 2.62 3.05 -0.11
CA GLN A 56 2.20 3.27 -1.49
C GLN A 56 0.90 2.52 -1.75
N TRP A 57 0.01 3.10 -2.54
CA TRP A 57 -1.34 2.56 -2.76
C TRP A 57 -1.75 2.71 -4.23
N HIS A 58 -2.53 1.75 -4.71
CA HIS A 58 -3.32 1.98 -5.92
C HIS A 58 -4.35 3.08 -5.64
N VAL A 59 -4.66 3.89 -6.65
CA VAL A 59 -5.68 4.95 -6.59
C VAL A 59 -7.04 4.42 -6.11
N GLU A 60 -7.40 3.19 -6.52
CA GLU A 60 -8.66 2.54 -6.16
C GLU A 60 -8.62 1.87 -4.78
N HIS A 61 -7.45 1.47 -4.31
CA HIS A 61 -7.29 0.82 -3.01
C HIS A 61 -7.05 1.82 -1.87
N PHE A 62 -6.77 3.09 -2.19
CA PHE A 62 -6.70 4.14 -1.20
C PHE A 62 -8.12 4.66 -0.91
N VAL A 63 -8.74 4.05 0.10
CA VAL A 63 -10.16 4.23 0.44
C VAL A 63 -10.35 4.80 1.84
N CYS A 64 -11.51 5.40 2.10
CA CYS A 64 -11.91 5.81 3.44
C CYS A 64 -12.11 4.59 4.35
N ALA A 65 -11.50 4.58 5.53
CA ALA A 65 -11.61 3.49 6.50
C ALA A 65 -13.03 3.26 7.06
N LYS A 66 -13.98 4.20 6.83
CA LYS A 66 -15.35 4.10 7.34
C LYS A 66 -16.39 3.74 6.28
N CYS A 67 -16.24 4.24 5.05
CA CYS A 67 -17.21 3.98 3.97
C CYS A 67 -16.61 3.25 2.78
N GLU A 68 -15.32 2.93 2.83
CA GLU A 68 -14.61 2.14 1.83
C GLU A 68 -14.65 2.73 0.42
N LYS A 69 -15.04 4.01 0.29
CA LYS A 69 -15.04 4.72 -0.97
C LYS A 69 -13.61 5.17 -1.34
N PRO A 70 -13.16 4.93 -2.57
CA PRO A 70 -11.85 5.38 -3.03
C PRO A 70 -11.80 6.90 -3.10
N PHE A 71 -10.65 7.46 -2.76
CA PHE A 71 -10.44 8.90 -2.85
C PHE A 71 -10.22 9.37 -4.29
N LEU A 72 -9.70 8.52 -5.19
CA LEU A 72 -9.49 8.86 -6.61
C LEU A 72 -8.72 10.18 -6.85
N GLY A 73 -7.84 10.57 -5.91
CA GLY A 73 -7.11 11.84 -5.95
C GLY A 73 -7.79 13.03 -5.25
N HIS A 74 -9.01 12.85 -4.72
CA HIS A 74 -9.66 13.81 -3.84
C HIS A 74 -8.97 13.90 -2.47
N ARG A 75 -9.25 14.99 -1.76
CA ARG A 75 -8.71 15.26 -0.43
C ARG A 75 -9.07 14.15 0.56
N HIS A 76 -8.08 13.72 1.33
CA HIS A 76 -8.21 12.74 2.39
C HIS A 76 -7.62 13.29 3.69
N TYR A 77 -8.01 12.71 4.81
CA TYR A 77 -7.56 13.11 6.14
C TYR A 77 -7.07 11.91 6.92
N GLU A 78 -5.86 12.01 7.45
CA GLU A 78 -5.24 10.94 8.23
C GLU A 78 -5.54 11.10 9.74
N ARG A 79 -5.88 10.00 10.41
CA ARG A 79 -5.95 9.93 11.87
C ARG A 79 -5.64 8.52 12.36
N LYS A 80 -4.75 8.41 13.36
CA LYS A 80 -4.31 7.13 13.96
C LYS A 80 -3.84 6.11 12.90
N GLY A 81 -3.20 6.57 11.83
CA GLY A 81 -2.77 5.70 10.73
C GLY A 81 -3.93 5.09 9.95
N LEU A 82 -5.06 5.80 9.84
CA LEU A 82 -6.18 5.49 8.94
C LEU A 82 -6.59 6.72 8.13
N ALA A 83 -6.97 6.52 6.86
CA ALA A 83 -7.44 7.59 5.99
C ALA A 83 -8.97 7.70 6.03
N TYR A 84 -9.49 8.93 6.11
CA TYR A 84 -10.91 9.24 6.17
C TYR A 84 -11.27 10.29 5.12
N CYS A 85 -12.50 10.23 4.59
CA CYS A 85 -13.07 11.35 3.85
C CYS A 85 -13.48 12.46 4.81
N GLU A 86 -13.68 13.68 4.29
CA GLU A 86 -14.04 14.86 5.08
C GLU A 86 -15.21 14.61 6.04
N THR A 87 -16.29 13.99 5.55
CA THR A 87 -17.48 13.67 6.34
C THR A 87 -17.16 12.76 7.52
N HIS A 88 -16.48 11.64 7.27
CA HIS A 88 -16.17 10.67 8.33
C HIS A 88 -15.04 11.16 9.25
N TYR A 89 -14.11 11.97 8.74
CA TYR A 89 -13.08 12.60 9.56
C TYR A 89 -13.69 13.50 10.63
N ASN A 90 -14.66 14.34 10.24
CA ASN A 90 -15.41 15.21 11.14
C ASN A 90 -16.22 14.43 12.18
N GLN A 91 -16.89 13.33 11.78
CA GLN A 91 -17.65 12.49 12.70
C GLN A 91 -16.77 11.86 13.79
N VAL A 92 -15.66 11.21 13.43
CA VAL A 92 -14.78 10.62 14.45
C VAL A 92 -13.95 11.68 15.19
N ARG A 93 -13.92 12.95 14.74
CA ARG A 93 -13.39 14.06 15.55
C ARG A 93 -14.32 14.36 16.72
N LEU A 94 -15.64 14.36 16.47
CA LEU A 94 -16.65 14.70 17.48
C LEU A 94 -16.79 13.60 18.54
N HIS A 95 -16.70 12.32 18.17
CA HIS A 95 -16.72 11.22 19.15
C HIS A 95 -15.51 11.18 20.09
N VAL A 96 -14.37 11.79 19.74
CA VAL A 96 -13.25 11.88 20.70
C VAL A 96 -13.58 12.84 21.85
N PHE A 97 -14.32 13.92 21.59
CA PHE A 97 -14.70 14.89 22.62
C PHE A 97 -15.65 14.31 23.68
N GLU A 98 -16.52 13.37 23.32
CA GLU A 98 -17.39 12.68 24.30
C GLU A 98 -16.61 11.69 25.18
N ASN A 99 -15.62 10.99 24.61
CA ASN A 99 -14.85 9.99 25.35
C ASN A 99 -13.77 10.62 26.27
N SER A 100 -13.33 11.85 26.02
CA SER A 100 -12.41 12.57 26.92
C SER A 100 -13.09 13.17 28.15
N ASN A 101 -14.42 13.22 28.20
CA ASN A 101 -15.18 13.76 29.33
C ASN A 101 -15.61 12.70 30.36
N PHE A 102 -15.19 11.43 30.19
CA PHE A 102 -15.61 10.33 31.08
C PHE A 102 -14.47 9.73 31.93
N GLU A 103 -13.24 10.24 31.83
CA GLU A 103 -12.08 9.80 32.64
C GLU A 103 -11.72 10.78 33.78
N THR A 104 -12.67 11.57 34.27
CA THR A 104 -12.52 12.33 35.52
C THR A 104 -13.72 12.10 36.43
N HIS A 105 -13.74 10.97 37.13
CA HIS A 105 -14.50 10.80 38.37
C HIS A 105 -13.81 9.78 39.28
#